data_AF-A0A645I702-F1
#
_entry.id   AF-A0A645I702-F1
#
_cell.length_a   1.000
_cell.length_b   1.000
_cell.length_c   1.000
_cell.angle_alpha   90.00
_cell.angle_beta   90.00
_cell.angle_gamma   90.00
#
_symmetry.space_group_name_H-M   'P 1'
#
loop_
_entity.id
_entity.type
_entity.pdbx_description
1 polymer ?
#
loop_
_entity_poly.entity_id
_entity_poly.type
_entity_poly.pdbx_seq_one_letter_code
_entity_poly.pdbx_strand_id
1 'polypeptide(L)'
;MQYTKKEIISIIQNTVREVTKVNVDSDNVNLLNLQLDIHPADFLYIFDELERRLEIPVTEVLKGYDYSIFRVDKLSDAFMEMLECKK
;
A
#
# COMPACT_ATOMS: atom_id res chain seq x y z
N MET A 1 17.39 5.90 -1.95
CA MET A 1 16.55 7.07 -2.29
C MET A 1 15.75 7.47 -1.06
N GLN A 2 15.49 8.76 -0.83
CA GLN A 2 14.59 9.18 0.23
C GLN A 2 13.22 9.46 -0.40
N TYR A 3 12.27 8.57 -0.16
CA TYR A 3 10.88 8.81 -0.54
C TYR A 3 10.25 9.80 0.44
N THR A 4 9.33 10.61 -0.06
CA THR A 4 8.38 11.38 0.72
C THR A 4 7.11 10.55 0.90
N LYS A 5 6.35 10.80 1.97
CA LYS A 5 5.04 10.15 2.19
C LYS A 5 4.11 10.28 0.98
N LYS A 6 4.11 11.44 0.31
CA LYS A 6 3.29 11.68 -0.89
C LYS A 6 3.70 10.79 -2.08
N GLU A 7 4.99 10.52 -2.24
CA GLU A 7 5.48 9.59 -3.26
C GLU A 7 5.05 8.16 -2.94
N ILE A 8 5.12 7.74 -1.69
CA ILE A 8 4.62 6.41 -1.28
C ILE A 8 3.11 6.28 -1.51
N ILE A 9 2.32 7.30 -1.15
CA ILE A 9 0.87 7.33 -1.46
C ILE A 9 0.64 7.17 -2.97
N SER A 10 1.38 7.92 -3.78
CA SER A 10 1.28 7.84 -5.25
C SER A 10 1.64 6.43 -5.76
N ILE A 11 2.67 5.80 -5.19
CA ILE A 11 3.07 4.44 -5.54
C ILE A 11 1.97 3.44 -5.18
N ILE A 12 1.37 3.53 -4.00
CA ILE A 12 0.25 2.68 -3.57
C ILE A 12 -0.93 2.84 -4.52
N GLN A 13 -1.38 4.07 -4.75
CA GLN A 13 -2.54 4.37 -5.61
C GLN A 13 -2.32 3.90 -7.05
N ASN A 14 -1.13 4.14 -7.62
CA ASN A 14 -0.80 3.67 -8.95
C ASN A 14 -0.75 2.15 -9.02
N THR A 15 -0.17 1.49 -8.02
CA THR A 15 -0.09 0.02 -8.00
C THR A 15 -1.48 -0.61 -7.92
N VAL A 16 -2.35 -0.09 -7.05
CA VAL A 16 -3.76 -0.50 -6.98
C VAL A 16 -4.42 -0.34 -8.35
N ARG A 17 -4.31 0.85 -8.97
CA ARG A 17 -4.88 1.11 -10.29
C ARG A 17 -4.34 0.19 -11.37
N GLU A 18 -3.05 -0.10 -11.36
CA GLU A 18 -2.41 -0.96 -12.36
C GLU A 18 -2.92 -2.40 -12.26
N VAL A 19 -3.04 -2.93 -11.03
CA VAL A 19 -3.48 -4.30 -10.75
C VAL A 19 -4.99 -4.47 -10.94
N THR A 20 -5.80 -3.56 -10.38
CA THR A 20 -7.26 -3.74 -10.28
C THR A 20 -8.07 -2.88 -11.25
N LYS A 21 -7.43 -1.88 -11.89
CA LYS A 21 -8.10 -0.83 -12.69
C LYS A 21 -8.99 0.11 -11.88
N VAL A 22 -9.00 0.01 -10.55
CA VAL A 22 -9.73 0.92 -9.65
C VAL A 22 -8.90 2.17 -9.37
N ASN A 23 -9.50 3.35 -9.52
CA ASN A 23 -8.87 4.62 -9.12
C ASN A 23 -9.17 4.92 -7.65
N VAL A 24 -8.12 5.22 -6.90
CA VAL A 24 -8.20 5.53 -5.47
C VAL A 24 -7.57 6.92 -5.27
N ASP A 25 -8.40 7.96 -5.21
CA ASP A 25 -7.90 9.35 -5.21
C ASP A 25 -7.69 9.93 -3.81
N SER A 26 -8.28 9.32 -2.78
CA SER A 26 -8.13 9.73 -1.38
C SER A 26 -7.12 8.85 -0.65
N ASP A 27 -6.30 9.43 0.21
CA ASP A 27 -5.39 8.71 1.11
C ASP A 27 -6.07 8.20 2.40
N ASN A 28 -7.25 8.73 2.74
CA ASN A 28 -8.01 8.31 3.92
C ASN A 28 -8.98 7.14 3.64
N VAL A 29 -8.86 6.47 2.50
CA VAL A 29 -9.73 5.36 2.11
C VAL A 29 -9.11 4.02 2.48
N ASN A 30 -9.91 3.13 3.06
CA ASN A 30 -9.51 1.76 3.30
C ASN A 30 -9.69 0.95 2.01
N LEU A 31 -8.62 0.31 1.52
CA LEU A 31 -8.62 -0.46 0.29
C LEU A 31 -9.50 -1.74 0.36
N LEU A 32 -9.88 -2.18 1.56
CA LEU A 32 -10.87 -3.25 1.78
C LEU A 32 -12.32 -2.74 1.84
N ASN A 33 -12.56 -1.46 1.57
CA ASN A 33 -13.93 -0.94 1.50
C ASN A 33 -14.69 -1.66 0.37
N LEU A 34 -15.81 -2.29 0.70
CA LEU A 34 -16.66 -3.04 -0.25
C LEU A 34 -17.25 -2.18 -1.37
N GLN A 35 -17.22 -0.85 -1.23
CA GLN A 35 -17.61 0.08 -2.30
C GLN A 35 -16.50 0.25 -3.36
N LEU A 36 -15.26 -0.09 -3.00
CA LEU A 36 -14.17 -0.26 -3.96
C LEU A 36 -14.30 -1.68 -4.51
N ASP A 37 -14.26 -1.81 -5.84
CA ASP A 37 -14.28 -3.10 -6.53
C ASP A 37 -12.88 -3.77 -6.49
N ILE A 38 -12.29 -3.83 -5.28
CA ILE A 38 -10.98 -4.42 -5.00
C ILE A 38 -11.23 -5.71 -4.22
N HIS A 39 -10.94 -6.85 -4.84
CA HIS A 39 -11.16 -8.14 -4.21
C HIS A 39 -10.01 -8.45 -3.23
N PRO A 40 -10.28 -9.11 -2.09
CA PRO A 40 -9.22 -9.50 -1.16
C PRO A 40 -8.07 -10.30 -1.80
N ALA A 41 -8.34 -11.08 -2.85
CA ALA A 41 -7.33 -11.83 -3.59
C ALA A 41 -6.38 -10.91 -4.41
N ASP A 42 -6.83 -9.72 -4.80
CA ASP A 42 -6.01 -8.76 -5.56
C ASP A 42 -4.82 -8.26 -4.74
N PHE A 43 -4.92 -8.27 -3.41
CA PHE A 43 -3.83 -7.85 -2.52
C PHE A 43 -2.60 -8.74 -2.61
N LEU A 44 -2.72 -10.00 -3.06
CA LEU A 44 -1.57 -10.83 -3.35
C LEU A 44 -0.69 -10.21 -4.44
N TYR A 45 -1.31 -9.66 -5.48
CA TYR A 45 -0.61 -9.02 -6.60
C TYR A 45 -0.22 -7.57 -6.30
N ILE A 46 -1.06 -6.84 -5.56
CA ILE A 46 -0.72 -5.47 -5.11
C ILE A 46 0.52 -5.50 -4.23
N PHE A 47 0.59 -6.42 -3.25
CA PHE A 47 1.76 -6.52 -2.39
C PHE A 47 2.99 -7.00 -3.14
N ASP A 48 2.90 -8.01 -4.00
CA ASP A 48 4.03 -8.44 -4.84
C ASP A 48 4.63 -7.28 -5.66
N GLU A 49 3.79 -6.48 -6.31
CA GLU A 49 4.26 -5.33 -7.09
C GLU A 49 4.82 -4.20 -6.21
N LEU A 50 4.26 -3.97 -5.01
CA LEU A 50 4.79 -3.00 -4.06
C LEU A 50 6.15 -3.44 -3.49
N GLU A 51 6.33 -4.72 -3.16
CA GLU A 51 7.63 -5.27 -2.72
C GLU A 51 8.68 -5.09 -3.81
N ARG A 52 8.32 -5.36 -5.08
CA ARG A 52 9.21 -5.16 -6.22
C ARG A 52 9.61 -3.70 -6.43
N ARG A 53 8.68 -2.75 -6.22
CA ARG A 53 8.94 -1.30 -6.41
C ARG A 53 9.74 -0.68 -5.27
N LEU A 54 9.40 -1.03 -4.03
CA LEU A 54 9.97 -0.41 -2.83
C LEU A 54 11.17 -1.20 -2.30
N GLU A 55 11.38 -2.42 -2.80
CA GLU A 55 12.45 -3.34 -2.38
C GLU A 55 12.46 -3.57 -0.87
N ILE A 56 11.27 -3.66 -0.26
CA ILE A 56 11.05 -3.99 1.15
C ILE A 56 10.02 -5.11 1.23
N PRO A 57 10.04 -5.94 2.29
CA PRO A 57 9.04 -7.00 2.46
C PRO A 57 7.72 -6.41 2.97
N VAL A 58 6.97 -5.70 2.12
CA VAL A 58 5.75 -4.95 2.49
C VAL A 58 4.71 -5.79 3.23
N THR A 59 4.67 -7.10 3.00
CA THR A 59 3.77 -8.03 3.70
C THR A 59 4.04 -8.13 5.21
N GLU A 60 5.24 -7.77 5.67
CA GLU A 60 5.58 -7.68 7.10
C GLU A 60 4.71 -6.66 7.85
N VAL A 61 4.16 -5.68 7.13
CA VAL A 61 3.22 -4.70 7.68
C VAL A 61 1.98 -5.36 8.29
N LEU A 62 1.66 -6.61 7.92
CA LEU A 62 0.49 -7.31 8.45
C LEU A 62 0.73 -7.95 9.82
N LYS A 63 1.99 -8.09 10.27
CA LYS A 63 2.32 -8.82 11.51
C LYS A 63 1.90 -8.11 12.80
N GLY A 64 1.67 -6.80 12.75
CA GLY A 64 1.40 -5.97 13.92
C GLY A 64 0.10 -5.16 13.85
N TYR A 65 -0.68 -5.32 12.79
CA TYR A 65 -1.82 -4.44 12.53
C TYR A 65 -3.09 -5.23 12.22
N ASP A 66 -4.24 -4.62 12.54
CA ASP A 66 -5.55 -5.09 12.09
C ASP A 66 -5.85 -4.58 10.67
N TYR A 67 -7.08 -4.82 10.19
CA TYR A 67 -7.54 -4.41 8.86
C TYR A 67 -7.50 -2.88 8.62
N SER A 68 -7.29 -2.06 9.65
CA SER A 68 -7.12 -0.61 9.47
C SER A 68 -5.84 -0.24 8.75
N ILE A 69 -4.85 -1.15 8.71
CA ILE A 69 -3.59 -0.94 7.98
C ILE A 69 -3.82 -0.72 6.49
N PHE A 70 -4.87 -1.30 5.91
CA PHE A 70 -5.22 -1.17 4.50
C PHE A 70 -5.70 0.22 4.09
N ARG A 71 -5.70 1.20 5.00
CA ARG A 71 -5.89 2.60 4.66
C ARG A 71 -4.63 3.17 4.01
N VAL A 72 -4.78 3.91 2.92
CA VAL A 72 -3.64 4.35 2.10
C VAL A 72 -2.65 5.21 2.90
N ASP A 73 -3.12 6.13 3.74
CA ASP A 73 -2.30 6.90 4.69
C ASP A 73 -1.50 5.99 5.64
N LYS A 74 -2.13 4.93 6.18
CA LYS A 74 -1.52 3.99 7.12
C LYS A 74 -0.51 3.05 6.49
N LEU A 75 -0.80 2.51 5.31
CA LEU A 75 0.19 1.81 4.51
C LEU A 75 1.39 2.72 4.22
N SER A 76 1.14 3.99 3.85
CA SER A 76 2.22 4.91 3.53
C SER A 76 3.12 5.23 4.73
N ASP A 77 2.54 5.39 5.93
CA ASP A 77 3.31 5.59 7.17
C ASP A 77 4.16 4.36 7.48
N ALA A 78 3.58 3.16 7.43
CA ALA A 78 4.30 1.95 7.76
C ALA A 78 5.41 1.63 6.75
N PHE A 79 5.18 1.84 5.45
CA PHE A 79 6.22 1.66 4.44
C PHE A 79 7.35 2.68 4.58
N MET A 80 7.05 3.91 4.98
CA MET A 80 8.07 4.91 5.29
C MET A 80 8.96 4.45 6.45
N GLU A 81 8.37 3.96 7.54
CA GLU A 81 9.12 3.41 8.68
C GLU A 81 10.02 2.23 8.26
N MET A 82 9.50 1.31 7.45
CA MET A 82 10.25 0.16 6.95
C MET A 82 11.42 0.56 6.05
N LEU A 83 11.22 1.57 5.19
CA LEU A 83 12.26 2.12 4.32
C LEU A 83 13.36 2.85 5.11
N GLU A 84 13.01 3.46 6.23
CA GLU A 84 13.98 4.09 7.14
C GLU A 84 14.81 3.04 7.89
N CYS A 85 14.20 1.92 8.31
CA CYS A 85 14.93 0.80 8.94
C CYS A 85 15.83 0.01 7.97
N LYS A 86 15.64 0.12 6.65
CA LYS A 86 16.52 -0.50 5.63
C LYS A 86 17.86 0.23 5.48
N LYS A 87 17.98 1.47 5.95
CA LYS A 87 19.24 2.26 5.92
C LYS A 87 20.24 1.78 6.95
#